data_AF-A0A1J9PVF3-F1
#
_entry.id   AF-A0A1J9PVF3-F1
#
_cell.length_a   1.000
_cell.length_b   1.000
_cell.length_c   1.000
_cell.angle_alpha   90.00
_cell.angle_beta   90.00
_cell.angle_gamma   90.00
#
_symmetry.space_group_name_H-M   'P 1'
#
loop_
_entity.id
_entity.type
_entity.pdbx_description
1 polymer ?
#
loop_
_entity_poly.entity_id
_entity_poly.type
_entity_poly.pdbx_seq_one_letter_code
_entity_poly.pdbx_strand_id
1 'polypeptide(L)'
;MHERKEIEGRVAGKQIVYHTLQDGPSDSTPAQLVTLDSELTALREQIASTKQYEKSLRAELAALSARVPIDQLRGIVYKLEKEREEVLGRLAPLRDGRIATRVVSAEEQEVVDEEWRVWKGRVVGRKRICKEMWERCTEVLPDGIKKEEELWESLGLEGVV
;
A
#
# COMPACT_ATOMS: atom_id res chain seq x y z
N MET A 1 -0.22 66.69 20.18
CA MET A 1 -1.31 65.87 20.74
C MET A 1 -1.83 66.46 22.05
N HIS A 2 -1.07 66.50 23.14
CA HIS A 2 -1.53 67.08 24.41
C HIS A 2 -1.82 68.60 24.31
N GLU A 3 -0.90 69.37 23.73
CA GLU A 3 -1.09 70.81 23.50
C GLU A 3 -2.22 71.14 22.51
N ARG A 4 -2.60 70.16 21.68
CA ARG A 4 -3.71 70.26 20.71
C ARG A 4 -5.05 69.80 21.31
N LYS A 5 -5.10 69.47 22.61
CA LYS A 5 -6.27 68.95 23.34
C LYS A 5 -6.87 67.67 22.74
N GLU A 6 -6.03 66.80 22.18
CA GLU A 6 -6.48 65.52 21.61
C GLU A 6 -6.30 64.35 22.59
N ILE A 7 -5.48 64.55 23.63
CA ILE A 7 -5.17 63.58 24.70
C ILE A 7 -5.03 64.33 26.02
N GLU A 8 -5.41 63.68 27.11
CA GLU A 8 -5.25 64.20 28.48
C GLU A 8 -4.09 63.48 29.17
N GLY A 9 -3.26 64.24 29.89
CA GLY A 9 -2.18 63.69 30.71
C GLY A 9 -2.55 63.73 32.19
N ARG A 10 -2.57 62.58 32.86
CA ARG A 10 -2.69 62.52 34.33
C ARG A 10 -1.37 62.13 34.97
N VAL A 11 -1.04 62.84 36.05
CA VAL A 11 0.14 62.53 36.86
C VAL A 11 -0.15 61.30 37.72
N ALA A 12 0.62 60.24 37.54
CA ALA A 12 0.60 59.04 38.35
C ALA A 12 1.96 58.90 39.06
N GLY A 13 2.07 59.52 40.25
CA GLY A 13 3.33 59.55 41.00
C GLY A 13 4.40 60.39 40.29
N LYS A 14 5.53 59.76 39.91
CA LYS A 14 6.66 60.42 39.22
C LYS A 14 6.54 60.43 37.69
N GLN A 15 5.50 59.83 37.14
CA GLN A 15 5.29 59.70 35.69
C GLN A 15 3.97 60.37 35.27
N ILE A 16 3.90 60.82 34.03
CA ILE A 16 2.67 61.33 33.40
C ILE A 16 2.18 60.26 32.44
N VAL A 17 0.94 59.81 32.62
CA VAL A 17 0.27 58.88 31.72
C VAL A 17 -0.67 59.67 30.82
N TYR A 18 -0.44 59.59 29.52
CA TYR A 18 -1.32 60.19 28.53
C TYR A 18 -2.37 59.19 28.07
N HIS A 19 -3.62 59.62 28.00
CA HIS A 19 -4.74 58.83 27.48
C HIS A 19 -5.57 59.67 26.50
N THR A 20 -6.31 58.99 25.63
CA THR A 20 -7.29 59.66 24.76
C THR A 20 -8.41 60.25 25.62
N LEU A 21 -9.00 61.34 25.12
CA LEU A 21 -10.18 61.92 25.76
C LEU A 21 -11.34 60.92 25.67
N GLN A 22 -11.97 60.62 26.81
CA GLN A 22 -13.12 59.73 26.92
C GLN A 22 -14.37 60.54 27.26
N ASP A 23 -14.63 61.60 26.49
CA ASP A 23 -15.90 62.32 26.60
C ASP A 23 -17.02 61.38 26.15
N GLY A 24 -17.88 60.98 27.09
CA GLY A 24 -19.04 60.17 26.77
C GLY A 24 -19.95 60.90 25.79
N PRO A 25 -20.55 60.23 24.78
CA PRO A 25 -21.50 60.88 23.90
C PRO A 25 -22.63 61.48 24.76
N SER A 26 -22.99 62.75 24.55
CA SER A 26 -24.06 63.44 25.31
C SER A 26 -25.39 62.71 25.26
N ASP A 27 -25.56 61.84 24.26
CA ASP A 27 -26.81 61.17 23.95
C ASP A 27 -26.87 59.73 24.47
N SER A 28 -25.86 59.25 25.21
CA SER A 28 -25.78 57.88 25.75
C SER A 28 -26.76 57.65 26.90
N THR A 29 -28.04 57.62 26.59
CA THR A 29 -29.08 57.31 27.56
C THR A 29 -29.07 55.82 27.91
N PRO A 30 -29.45 55.43 29.14
CA PRO A 30 -29.55 54.02 29.52
C PRO A 30 -30.41 53.17 28.56
N ALA A 31 -31.43 53.78 27.95
CA ALA A 31 -32.30 53.12 26.97
C ALA A 31 -31.57 52.76 25.67
N GLN A 32 -30.67 53.61 25.17
CA GLN A 32 -29.87 53.32 23.98
C GLN A 32 -28.86 52.20 24.24
N LEU A 33 -28.26 52.16 25.44
CA LEU A 33 -27.34 51.07 25.82
C LEU A 33 -28.07 49.72 25.88
N VAL A 34 -29.28 49.68 26.44
CA VAL A 34 -30.11 48.46 26.44
C VAL A 34 -30.47 48.03 25.02
N THR A 35 -30.74 48.99 24.13
CA THR A 35 -31.03 48.71 22.71
C THR A 35 -29.80 48.10 22.02
N LEU A 36 -28.63 48.72 22.18
CA LEU A 36 -27.35 48.21 21.65
C LEU A 36 -26.99 46.82 22.19
N ASP A 37 -27.22 46.56 23.48
CA ASP A 37 -26.98 45.24 24.07
C ASP A 37 -27.91 44.18 23.44
N SER A 38 -29.18 44.53 23.18
CA SER A 38 -30.11 43.63 22.50
C SER A 38 -29.76 43.38 21.03
N GLU A 39 -29.23 44.39 20.33
CA GLU A 39 -28.71 44.22 18.97
C GLU A 39 -27.46 43.34 18.98
N LEU A 40 -26.56 43.52 19.96
CA LEU A 40 -25.36 42.70 20.10
C LEU A 40 -25.69 41.24 20.38
N THR A 41 -26.67 40.96 21.23
CA THR A 41 -27.10 39.57 21.48
C THR A 41 -27.72 38.96 20.23
N ALA A 42 -28.60 39.68 19.53
CA ALA A 42 -29.19 39.22 18.28
C ALA A 42 -28.13 38.93 17.20
N LEU A 43 -27.15 39.82 17.02
CA LEU A 43 -26.04 39.61 16.07
C LEU A 43 -25.16 38.43 16.46
N ARG A 44 -24.89 38.23 17.76
CA ARG A 44 -24.12 37.07 18.24
C ARG A 44 -24.86 35.76 17.97
N GLU A 45 -26.17 35.72 18.17
CA GLU A 45 -27.01 34.56 17.86
C GLU A 45 -27.02 34.28 16.36
N GLN A 46 -27.16 35.31 15.51
CA GLN A 46 -27.08 35.16 14.06
C GLN A 46 -25.72 34.65 13.59
N ILE A 47 -24.63 35.12 14.18
CA ILE A 47 -23.28 34.61 13.87
C ILE A 47 -23.17 33.14 14.27
N ALA A 48 -23.68 32.77 15.45
CA ALA A 48 -23.65 31.39 15.91
C ALA A 48 -24.44 30.45 14.99
N SER A 49 -25.66 30.84 14.60
CA SER A 49 -26.52 30.06 13.72
C SER A 49 -25.92 29.93 12.31
N THR A 50 -25.41 31.02 11.76
CA THR A 50 -24.79 31.02 10.43
C THR A 50 -23.54 30.13 10.40
N LYS A 51 -22.71 30.17 11.45
CA LYS A 51 -21.53 29.28 11.56
C LYS A 51 -21.92 27.81 11.66
N GLN A 52 -23.03 27.49 12.33
CA GLN A 52 -23.52 26.11 12.38
C GLN A 52 -24.01 25.65 11.00
N TYR A 53 -24.76 26.50 10.29
CA TYR A 53 -25.23 26.22 8.93
C TYR A 53 -24.07 26.08 7.93
N GLU A 54 -23.04 26.92 8.03
CA GLU A 54 -21.83 26.79 7.22
C GLU A 54 -21.15 25.43 7.44
N LYS A 55 -21.05 24.99 8.71
CA LYS A 55 -20.48 23.68 9.04
C LYS A 55 -21.29 22.53 8.46
N SER A 56 -22.62 22.58 8.51
CA SER A 56 -23.46 21.53 7.91
C SER A 56 -23.31 21.49 6.39
N LEU A 57 -23.36 22.65 5.72
CA LEU A 57 -23.16 22.72 4.26
C LEU A 57 -21.79 22.21 3.83
N ARG A 58 -20.74 22.52 4.59
CA ARG A 58 -19.40 21.99 4.31
C ARG A 58 -19.34 20.46 4.45
N ALA A 59 -20.00 19.91 5.46
CA ALA A 59 -20.08 18.45 5.65
C ALA A 59 -20.85 17.77 4.51
N GLU A 60 -21.99 18.35 4.09
CA GLU A 60 -22.77 17.87 2.95
C GLU A 60 -21.99 17.94 1.64
N LEU A 61 -21.29 19.05 1.40
CA LEU A 61 -20.45 19.21 0.22
C LEU A 61 -19.33 18.18 0.20
N ALA A 62 -18.65 17.96 1.33
CA ALA A 62 -17.59 16.95 1.44
C ALA A 62 -18.12 15.54 1.16
N ALA A 63 -19.31 15.21 1.68
CA ALA A 63 -19.96 13.92 1.42
C ALA A 63 -20.35 13.74 -0.05
N LEU A 64 -20.80 14.82 -0.72
CA LEU A 64 -21.14 14.78 -2.13
C LEU A 64 -19.88 14.68 -3.01
N SER A 65 -18.83 15.44 -2.71
CA SER A 65 -17.57 15.43 -3.46
C SER A 65 -16.78 14.14 -3.28
N ALA A 66 -17.00 13.40 -2.19
CA ALA A 66 -16.42 12.07 -2.00
C ALA A 66 -17.02 11.02 -2.96
N ARG A 67 -18.16 11.30 -3.61
CA ARG A 67 -18.75 10.42 -4.61
C ARG A 67 -18.08 10.65 -5.95
N VAL A 68 -17.59 9.57 -6.55
CA VAL A 68 -17.10 9.60 -7.93
C VAL A 68 -18.25 9.98 -8.87
N PRO A 69 -18.07 10.98 -9.75
CA PRO A 69 -19.07 11.34 -10.74
C PRO A 69 -19.50 10.15 -11.60
N ILE A 70 -20.78 10.10 -11.98
CA ILE A 70 -21.38 8.94 -12.69
C ILE A 70 -20.67 8.67 -14.02
N ASP A 71 -20.25 9.70 -14.74
CA ASP A 71 -19.45 9.61 -15.96
C ASP A 71 -18.08 8.95 -15.73
N GLN A 72 -17.39 9.34 -14.66
CA GLN A 72 -16.12 8.70 -14.27
C GLN A 72 -16.35 7.25 -13.85
N LEU A 73 -17.43 6.96 -13.12
CA LEU A 73 -17.79 5.60 -12.71
C LEU A 73 -18.05 4.70 -13.92
N ARG A 74 -18.76 5.19 -14.95
CA ARG A 74 -18.94 4.45 -16.21
C ARG A 74 -17.60 4.14 -16.88
N GLY A 75 -16.69 5.11 -16.91
CA GLY A 75 -15.34 4.91 -17.45
C GLY A 75 -14.54 3.85 -16.69
N ILE A 76 -14.65 3.83 -15.35
CA ILE A 76 -14.02 2.81 -14.49
C ILE A 76 -14.63 1.43 -14.77
N VAL A 77 -15.96 1.32 -14.82
CA VAL A 77 -16.65 0.06 -15.11
C VAL A 77 -16.22 -0.50 -16.46
N TYR A 78 -16.20 0.33 -17.51
CA TYR A 78 -15.76 -0.08 -18.84
C TYR A 78 -14.31 -0.62 -18.84
N LYS A 79 -13.40 0.04 -18.12
CA LYS A 79 -12.01 -0.44 -17.98
C LYS A 79 -11.95 -1.80 -17.28
N LEU A 80 -12.67 -1.95 -16.16
CA LEU A 80 -12.72 -3.21 -15.40
C LEU A 80 -13.33 -4.35 -16.21
N GLU A 81 -14.37 -4.08 -17.00
CA GLU A 81 -14.98 -5.06 -17.90
C GLU A 81 -13.99 -5.52 -18.97
N LYS A 82 -13.23 -4.58 -19.57
CA LYS A 82 -12.18 -4.90 -20.54
C LYS A 82 -11.06 -5.72 -19.92
N GLU A 83 -10.57 -5.35 -18.73
CA GLU A 83 -9.55 -6.10 -18.01
C GLU A 83 -10.03 -7.51 -17.66
N ARG A 84 -11.28 -7.65 -17.21
CA ARG A 84 -11.91 -8.95 -16.96
C ARG A 84 -11.92 -9.81 -18.22
N GLU A 85 -12.34 -9.24 -19.35
CA GLU A 85 -12.39 -9.96 -20.63
C GLU A 85 -11.00 -10.40 -21.08
N GLU A 86 -9.98 -9.55 -20.93
CA GLU A 86 -8.59 -9.89 -21.24
C GLU A 86 -8.07 -11.03 -20.36
N VAL A 87 -8.29 -10.95 -19.04
CA VAL A 87 -7.87 -12.00 -18.09
C VAL A 87 -8.58 -13.32 -18.39
N LEU A 88 -9.88 -13.29 -18.66
CA LEU A 88 -10.62 -14.50 -19.04
C LEU A 88 -10.17 -15.06 -20.38
N GLY A 89 -9.86 -14.20 -21.36
CA GLY A 89 -9.30 -14.61 -22.64
C GLY A 89 -7.95 -15.30 -22.50
N ARG A 90 -7.10 -14.85 -21.56
CA ARG A 90 -5.84 -15.51 -21.23
C ARG A 90 -6.04 -16.83 -20.48
N LEU A 91 -7.09 -16.92 -19.67
CA LEU A 91 -7.39 -18.10 -18.85
C LEU A 91 -8.10 -19.21 -19.63
N ALA A 92 -8.92 -18.86 -20.65
CA ALA A 92 -9.71 -19.82 -21.41
C ALA A 92 -8.86 -20.90 -22.10
N PRO A 93 -7.73 -20.60 -22.78
CA PRO A 93 -6.86 -21.63 -23.37
C PRO A 93 -6.23 -22.57 -22.34
N LEU A 94 -5.99 -22.08 -21.12
CA LEU A 94 -5.43 -22.86 -20.00
C LEU A 94 -6.48 -23.81 -19.40
N ARG A 95 -7.76 -23.42 -19.42
CA ARG A 95 -8.88 -24.23 -18.93
C ARG A 95 -9.40 -25.23 -19.96
N ASP A 96 -9.43 -24.84 -21.23
CA ASP A 96 -9.94 -25.67 -22.33
C ASP A 96 -8.97 -26.79 -22.73
N GLY A 97 -7.79 -26.89 -22.10
CA GLY A 97 -6.78 -27.90 -22.42
C GLY A 97 -6.15 -27.75 -23.81
N ARG A 98 -6.38 -26.63 -24.51
CA ARG A 98 -5.77 -26.32 -25.82
C ARG A 98 -4.27 -26.05 -25.70
N ILE A 99 -3.82 -25.70 -24.50
CA ILE A 99 -2.42 -25.63 -24.11
C ILE A 99 -2.10 -26.94 -23.37
N ALA A 100 -1.16 -27.73 -23.90
CA ALA A 100 -0.79 -29.05 -23.37
C ALA A 100 -0.13 -29.01 -21.98
N THR A 101 0.16 -27.84 -21.43
CA THR A 101 0.61 -27.68 -20.05
C THR A 101 -0.58 -27.80 -19.11
N ARG A 102 -0.78 -29.00 -18.57
CA ARG A 102 -1.56 -29.21 -17.34
C ARG A 102 -1.12 -28.16 -16.32
N VAL A 103 -2.08 -27.42 -15.77
CA VAL A 103 -1.82 -26.52 -14.65
C VAL A 103 -1.49 -27.41 -13.45
N VAL A 104 -0.20 -27.49 -13.11
CA VAL A 104 0.31 -28.24 -11.96
C VAL A 104 0.23 -27.31 -10.75
N SER A 105 -0.34 -27.78 -9.64
CA SER A 105 -0.37 -26.99 -8.41
C SER A 105 1.03 -26.90 -7.78
N ALA A 106 1.25 -25.92 -6.91
CA ALA A 106 2.53 -25.81 -6.21
C ALA A 106 2.83 -27.08 -5.37
N GLU A 107 1.78 -27.67 -4.79
CA GLU A 107 1.86 -28.89 -4.01
C GLU A 107 2.20 -30.11 -4.88
N GLU A 108 1.58 -30.25 -6.06
CA GLU A 108 1.91 -31.31 -7.01
C GLU A 108 3.36 -31.20 -7.50
N GLN A 109 3.85 -29.97 -7.72
CA GLN A 109 5.23 -29.73 -8.13
C GLN A 109 6.21 -30.10 -7.02
N GLU A 110 5.93 -29.72 -5.77
CA GLU A 110 6.79 -30.03 -4.62
C GLU A 110 6.93 -31.54 -4.39
N VAL A 111 5.84 -32.30 -4.55
CA VAL A 111 5.88 -33.77 -4.47
C VAL A 111 6.81 -34.37 -5.53
N VAL A 112 6.68 -33.93 -6.78
CA VAL A 112 7.54 -34.41 -7.87
C VAL A 112 9.01 -34.03 -7.64
N ASP A 113 9.28 -32.82 -7.15
CA ASP A 113 10.63 -32.35 -6.86
C ASP A 113 11.28 -33.14 -5.71
N GLU A 114 10.51 -33.52 -4.69
CA GLU A 114 10.99 -34.39 -3.60
C GLU A 114 11.35 -35.77 -4.11
N GLU A 115 10.44 -36.41 -4.86
CA GLU A 115 10.68 -37.74 -5.45
C GLU A 115 11.91 -37.71 -6.36
N TRP A 116 12.03 -36.69 -7.20
CA TRP A 116 13.19 -36.49 -8.06
C TRP A 116 14.48 -36.39 -7.25
N ARG A 117 14.49 -35.63 -6.15
CA ARG A 117 15.66 -35.49 -5.29
C ARG A 117 16.09 -36.82 -4.67
N VAL A 118 15.12 -37.61 -4.19
CA VAL A 118 15.37 -38.94 -3.64
C VAL A 118 15.96 -39.88 -4.70
N TRP A 119 15.34 -39.96 -5.89
CA TRP A 119 15.82 -40.84 -6.96
C TRP A 119 17.18 -40.42 -7.50
N LYS A 120 17.41 -39.11 -7.65
CA LYS A 120 18.72 -38.56 -8.02
C LYS A 120 19.78 -38.94 -7.00
N GLY A 121 19.50 -38.78 -5.71
CA GLY A 121 20.40 -39.21 -4.64
C GLY A 121 20.74 -40.70 -4.70
N ARG A 122 19.74 -41.55 -4.94
CA ARG A 122 19.93 -43.01 -5.10
C ARG A 122 20.79 -43.35 -6.31
N VAL A 123 20.56 -42.72 -7.46
CA VAL A 123 21.36 -42.95 -8.67
C VAL A 123 22.81 -42.54 -8.43
N VAL A 124 23.05 -41.36 -7.85
CA VAL A 124 24.41 -40.89 -7.53
C VAL A 124 25.11 -41.84 -6.56
N GLY A 125 24.42 -42.26 -5.48
CA GLY A 125 24.97 -43.20 -4.51
C GLY A 125 25.30 -44.56 -5.12
N ARG A 126 24.41 -45.12 -5.95
CA ARG A 126 24.63 -46.39 -6.65
C ARG A 126 25.79 -46.33 -7.64
N LYS A 127 25.89 -45.24 -8.42
CA LYS A 127 27.01 -45.02 -9.34
C LYS A 127 28.34 -44.99 -8.58
N ARG A 128 28.39 -44.26 -7.46
CA ARG A 128 29.60 -44.21 -6.62
C ARG A 128 30.00 -45.59 -6.09
N ILE A 129 29.06 -46.34 -5.52
CA ILE A 129 29.33 -47.69 -5.00
C ILE A 129 29.81 -48.62 -6.12
N CYS A 130 29.16 -48.57 -7.29
CA CYS A 130 29.53 -49.38 -8.44
C CYS A 130 30.95 -49.08 -8.91
N LYS A 131 31.30 -47.79 -9.00
CA LYS A 131 32.65 -47.34 -9.34
C LYS A 131 33.70 -47.76 -8.32
N GLU A 132 33.45 -47.52 -7.03
CA GLU A 132 34.37 -47.90 -5.95
C GLU A 132 34.62 -49.43 -5.92
N MET A 133 33.57 -50.22 -6.16
CA MET A 133 33.69 -51.68 -6.25
C MET A 133 34.48 -52.09 -7.48
N TRP A 134 34.21 -51.45 -8.62
CA TRP A 134 34.90 -51.69 -9.87
C TRP A 134 36.40 -51.45 -9.75
N GLU A 135 36.81 -50.28 -9.24
CA GLU A 135 38.21 -49.91 -9.02
C GLU A 135 38.94 -50.92 -8.14
N ARG A 136 38.31 -51.39 -7.05
CA ARG A 136 38.90 -52.42 -6.18
C ARG A 136 39.05 -53.77 -6.87
N CYS A 137 38.11 -54.13 -7.73
CA CYS A 137 38.17 -55.35 -8.50
C CYS A 137 39.24 -55.28 -9.59
N THR A 138 39.45 -54.11 -10.22
CA THR A 138 40.45 -53.96 -11.27
C THR A 138 41.87 -53.78 -10.74
N GLU A 139 42.05 -53.19 -9.55
CA GLU A 139 43.35 -53.02 -8.90
C GLU A 139 44.11 -54.34 -8.65
N VAL A 140 43.37 -55.45 -8.48
CA VAL A 140 43.95 -56.77 -8.19
C VAL A 140 44.09 -57.67 -9.43
N LEU A 141 43.81 -57.17 -10.63
CA LEU A 141 43.91 -57.95 -11.87
C LEU A 141 45.38 -58.15 -12.29
N PRO A 142 45.78 -59.38 -12.66
CA PRO A 142 47.10 -59.64 -13.26
C PRO A 142 47.38 -58.82 -14.52
N ASP A 143 48.64 -58.40 -14.69
CA ASP A 143 49.13 -57.73 -15.90
C ASP A 143 48.85 -58.60 -17.15
N GLY A 144 47.98 -58.12 -18.04
CA GLY A 144 47.60 -58.80 -19.29
C GLY A 144 46.12 -59.18 -19.42
N ILE A 145 45.29 -58.96 -18.39
CA ILE A 145 43.82 -59.02 -18.53
C ILE A 145 43.33 -57.75 -19.24
N LYS A 146 42.29 -57.91 -20.09
CA LYS A 146 41.75 -56.90 -21.03
C LYS A 146 41.66 -55.49 -20.44
N LYS A 147 41.76 -54.46 -21.30
CA LYS A 147 41.48 -53.06 -20.94
C LYS A 147 40.16 -52.99 -20.16
N GLU A 148 40.13 -52.24 -19.05
CA GLU A 148 39.00 -52.21 -18.10
C GLU A 148 37.63 -52.04 -18.78
N GLU A 149 37.57 -51.24 -19.84
CA GLU A 149 36.36 -51.00 -20.65
C GLU A 149 35.84 -52.28 -21.34
N GLU A 150 36.71 -53.12 -21.89
CA GLU A 150 36.32 -54.38 -22.53
C GLU A 150 35.84 -55.42 -21.51
N LEU A 151 36.38 -55.37 -20.28
CA LEU A 151 35.91 -56.21 -19.18
C LEU A 151 34.52 -55.76 -18.71
N TRP A 152 34.31 -54.45 -18.58
CA TRP A 152 33.03 -53.84 -18.23
C TRP A 152 31.91 -54.24 -19.21
N GLU A 153 32.19 -54.12 -20.52
CA GLU A 153 31.26 -54.55 -21.57
C GLU A 153 31.02 -56.07 -21.54
N SER A 154 32.05 -56.88 -21.30
CA SER A 154 31.91 -58.35 -21.23
C SER A 154 31.04 -58.83 -20.06
N LEU A 155 30.94 -58.03 -19.00
CA LEU A 155 30.05 -58.29 -17.86
C LEU A 155 28.61 -57.81 -18.12
N GLY A 156 28.34 -57.26 -19.31
CA GLY A 156 27.02 -56.75 -19.69
C GLY A 156 26.65 -55.45 -19.00
N LEU A 157 27.64 -54.68 -18.55
CA LEU A 157 27.42 -53.38 -17.90
C LEU A 157 27.45 -52.27 -18.96
N GLU A 158 26.44 -51.40 -18.92
CA GLU A 158 26.28 -50.28 -19.85
C GLU A 158 26.53 -48.94 -19.15
N GLY A 159 27.09 -47.97 -19.89
CA GLY A 159 27.41 -46.63 -19.38
C GLY A 159 28.89 -46.47 -18.98
N VAL A 160 29.26 -45.24 -18.63
CA VAL A 160 30.64 -44.87 -18.27
C VAL A 160 30.93 -45.28 -16.82
N VAL A 161 32.11 -45.89 -16.62
CA VAL A 161 32.70 -46.21 -15.30
C VAL A 161 33.04 -44.95 -14.51
#